data_AF-A0A8T7FM39-F1
#
_entry.id   AF-A0A8T7FM39-F1
#
_cell.length_a   1.000
_cell.length_b   1.000
_cell.length_c   1.000
_cell.angle_alpha   90.00
_cell.angle_beta   90.00
_cell.angle_gamma   90.00
#
_symmetry.space_group_name_H-M   'P 1'
#
loop_
_entity.id
_entity.type
_entity.pdbx_description
1 polymer ?
#
loop_
_entity_poly.entity_id
_entity_poly.type
_entity_poly.pdbx_seq_one_letter_code
_entity_poly.pdbx_strand_id
1 'polypeptide(L)' 'MSGTGFKTSPAAGVSMVELILDGKPKTVDITPFRFERFAEGKLLEGEYAYGHLWR' A
#
# COMPACT_ATOMS: atom_id res chain seq x y z
N MET A 1 1.84 -12.50 -5.28
CA MET A 1 1.81 -11.05 -5.61
C MET A 1 0.37 -10.68 -5.96
N SER A 2 -0.11 -9.51 -5.52
CA SER A 2 -1.49 -9.02 -5.77
C SER A 2 -1.81 -8.79 -7.28
N GLY A 3 -0.84 -8.93 -8.20
CA GLY A 3 -1.07 -8.86 -9.65
C GLY A 3 -1.36 -7.46 -10.22
N THR A 4 -1.40 -6.45 -9.36
CA THR A 4 -1.81 -5.07 -9.70
C THR A 4 -0.65 -4.06 -9.71
N GLY A 5 0.58 -4.51 -9.48
CA GLY A 5 1.76 -3.64 -9.36
C GLY A 5 2.05 -2.81 -10.62
N PHE A 6 1.77 -3.33 -11.81
CA PHE A 6 2.07 -2.62 -13.06
C PHE A 6 1.21 -1.36 -13.23
N LYS A 7 -0.10 -1.44 -12.99
CA LYS A 7 -0.99 -0.27 -13.10
C LYS A 7 -0.78 0.76 -11.98
N THR A 8 -0.19 0.35 -10.86
CA THR A 8 0.04 1.21 -9.68
C THR A 8 1.46 1.76 -9.62
N SER A 9 2.39 1.26 -10.43
CA SER A 9 3.81 1.63 -10.37
C SER A 9 4.09 3.11 -10.56
N PRO A 10 3.37 3.89 -11.41
CA PRO A 10 3.66 5.32 -11.54
C PRO A 10 3.38 6.09 -10.24
N ALA A 11 2.23 5.83 -9.61
CA ALA A 11 1.85 6.48 -8.36
C ALA A 11 2.75 6.04 -7.18
N ALA A 12 3.10 4.74 -7.13
CA ALA A 12 4.01 4.22 -6.11
C ALA A 12 5.41 4.83 -6.22
N GLY A 13 5.94 4.98 -7.44
CA GLY A 13 7.25 5.59 -7.67
C GLY A 13 7.32 7.05 -7.21
N VAL A 14 6.35 7.88 -7.61
CA VAL A 14 6.30 9.29 -7.20
C VAL A 14 6.18 9.42 -5.68
N SER A 15 5.28 8.66 -5.06
CA SER A 15 5.07 8.70 -3.61
C SER A 15 6.32 8.26 -2.83
N MET A 16 7.11 7.33 -3.38
CA MET A 16 8.38 6.92 -2.79
C MET A 16 9.45 8.03 -2.89
N VAL A 17 9.53 8.73 -4.02
CA VAL A 17 10.46 9.86 -4.18
C VAL A 17 10.14 10.98 -3.20
N GLU A 18 8.86 11.33 -3.06
CA GLU A 18 8.41 12.33 -2.08
C GLU A 18 8.73 11.90 -0.64
N LEU A 19 8.52 10.63 -0.30
CA LEU A 19 8.89 10.12 1.02
C LEU A 19 10.39 10.26 1.29
N ILE A 20 11.24 9.94 0.31
CA ILE A 20 12.71 10.02 0.44
C ILE A 20 13.18 11.47 0.59
N LEU A 21 12.65 12.39 -0.23
CA LEU A 21 13.13 13.76 -0.30
C LEU A 21 12.47 14.68 0.74
N ASP A 22 11.17 14.51 0.99
CA ASP A 22 10.35 15.39 1.82
C ASP A 22 9.96 14.77 3.17
N GLY A 23 10.28 13.50 3.40
CA GLY A 23 9.90 12.75 4.61
C GLY A 23 8.41 12.39 4.69
N LYS A 24 7.62 12.74 3.67
CA LYS A 24 6.19 12.40 3.58
C LYS A 24 5.72 12.35 2.13
N PRO A 25 4.85 11.39 1.77
CA PRO A 25 4.20 11.40 0.47
C PRO A 25 3.22 12.58 0.36
N LYS A 26 3.09 13.15 -0.84
CA LYS A 26 2.17 14.26 -1.17
C LYS A 26 1.18 13.85 -2.26
N THR A 27 1.56 12.96 -3.16
CA THR A 27 0.74 12.53 -4.30
C THR A 27 -0.33 11.50 -3.89
N VAL A 28 0.07 10.43 -3.20
CA VAL A 28 -0.86 9.40 -2.68
C VAL A 28 -0.46 9.05 -1.26
N ASP A 29 -1.44 8.92 -0.37
CA ASP A 29 -1.18 8.41 0.97
C ASP A 29 -0.78 6.92 0.93
N ILE A 30 0.50 6.66 1.15
CA ILE A 30 1.06 5.31 1.25
C ILE A 30 1.27 4.86 2.70
N THR A 31 0.84 5.65 3.69
CA THR A 31 0.91 5.32 5.13
C THR A 31 0.31 3.94 5.46
N PRO A 32 -0.81 3.49 4.84
CA PRO A 32 -1.34 2.16 5.08
C PRO A 32 -0.39 1.01 4.71
N PHE A 33 0.62 1.26 3.88
CA PHE A 33 1.60 0.25 3.43
C PHE A 33 2.88 0.21 4.26
N ARG A 34 3.01 1.06 5.30
CA ARG A 34 4.19 1.09 6.19
C ARG A 34 4.41 -0.25 6.91
N PHE A 35 5.64 -0.50 7.34
CA PHE A 35 6.02 -1.77 7.98
C PHE A 35 5.42 -1.93 9.38
N GLU A 36 5.26 -0.83 10.11
CA GLU A 36 4.77 -0.79 11.50
C GLU A 36 3.31 -1.28 11.61
N ARG A 37 2.57 -1.28 10.50
CA ARG A 37 1.15 -1.68 10.47
C ARG A 37 0.91 -3.08 11.04
N PHE A 38 1.88 -3.99 10.92
CA PHE A 38 1.77 -5.35 11.45
C PHE A 38 1.88 -5.37 12.98
N ALA A 39 2.82 -4.61 13.54
CA ALA A 39 2.97 -4.49 15.00
C ALA A 39 1.78 -3.75 15.63
N GLU A 40 1.20 -2.81 14.90
CA GLU A 40 0.01 -2.06 15.32
C GLU A 40 -1.32 -2.81 15.11
N GLY A 41 -1.32 -4.00 14.49
CA GLY A 41 -2.54 -4.72 14.14
C GLY A 41 -3.40 -4.05 13.07
N LYS A 42 -2.88 -3.04 12.36
CA LYS A 42 -3.58 -2.30 11.29
C LYS A 42 -3.38 -2.98 9.94
N LEU A 43 -3.91 -4.19 9.82
CA LEU A 43 -3.85 -4.96 8.58
C LEU A 43 -4.70 -4.31 7.48
N LEU A 44 -4.31 -4.55 6.23
CA LEU A 44 -5.08 -4.10 5.07
C LEU A 44 -6.22 -5.08 4.82
N GLU A 45 -7.44 -4.67 5.15
CA GLU A 45 -8.66 -5.43 4.88
C GLU A 45 -9.39 -4.81 3.70
N GLY A 46 -9.52 -5.57 2.61
CA GLY A 46 -10.32 -5.15 1.47
C GLY A 46 -11.80 -5.33 1.76
N GLU A 47 -12.62 -4.31 1.47
CA GLU A 47 -14.08 -4.37 1.58
C GLU A 47 -14.68 -5.57 0.80
N TYR A 48 -14.02 -5.94 -0.30
CA TYR A 48 -14.33 -7.13 -1.11
C TYR A 48 -13.10 -8.04 -1.22
N ALA A 49 -12.41 -8.30 -0.11
CA ALA A 49 -11.36 -9.30 -0.11
C ALA A 49 -11.94 -10.60 -0.68
N TYR A 50 -11.22 -11.22 -1.63
CA TYR A 50 -11.51 -12.57 -2.09
C TYR A 50 -11.50 -13.45 -0.84
N GLY A 51 -12.68 -13.77 -0.29
CA GLY A 51 -12.80 -14.63 0.88
C GLY A 51 -12.25 -16.02 0.58
N HIS A 52 -12.44 -16.97 1.51
CA HIS A 52 -12.14 -18.39 1.27
C HIS A 52 -13.09 -18.95 0.19
N LEU A 53 -12.80 -18.62 -1.08
CA LEU A 53 -13.48 -19.11 -2.28
C LEU A 53 -13.16 -20.57 -2.56
N TRP A 54 -12.21 -21.13 -1.84
CA TRP A 54 -11.86 -22.54 -1.86
C TRP A 54 -12.00 -23.08 -0.44
N ARG A 55 -13.10 -23.79 -0.22
CA ARG A 55 -13.28 -24.74 0.89
C ARG A 55 -13.38 -26.14 0.29
#